data_AF-A0A7C7DC37-F1
#
_entry.id   AF-A0A7C7DC37-F1
#
_cell.length_a   1.000
_cell.length_b   1.000
_cell.length_c   1.000
_cell.angle_alpha   90.00
_cell.angle_beta   90.00
_cell.angle_gamma   90.00
#
_symmetry.space_group_name_H-M   'P 1'
#
loop_
_entity.id
_entity.type
_entity.pdbx_description
1 polymer ?
#
loop_
_entity_poly.entity_id
_entity_poly.type
_entity_poly.pdbx_seq_one_letter_code
_entity_poly.pdbx_strand_id
1 'polypeptide(L)'
;MGTVLAGAACGYTLLSSVNKREIMDSVQERRYPLAKIITLCIMAVITLYIALNGIIHPLKLISVDADVSDADNYTIAVGGVVPKQINYVLTFENLSYNSALSEALADDKVRIEPKGRLRKLVDGKIFMEKAGYGTGQEGNLATLTISYRVGPFVGEAYATLSEPLSPEILEELQDSLLDAELVFEVNNKMRRYDLTDYRKEVQD
;
A
#
# COMPACT_ATOMS: atom_id res chain seq x y z
N MET A 1 -2.95 21.11 -4.35
CA MET A 1 -3.50 22.44 -4.74
C MET A 1 -4.19 22.45 -6.11
N GLY A 2 -3.89 21.54 -7.04
CA GLY A 2 -4.51 21.54 -8.39
C GLY A 2 -6.02 21.24 -8.46
N THR A 3 -6.58 20.48 -7.52
CA THR A 3 -8.01 20.10 -7.51
C THR A 3 -8.95 21.26 -7.15
N VAL A 4 -8.49 22.21 -6.34
CA VAL A 4 -9.27 23.39 -5.93
C VAL A 4 -9.45 24.37 -7.08
N LEU A 5 -8.42 24.53 -7.92
CA LEU A 5 -8.46 25.34 -9.14
C LEU A 5 -9.38 24.73 -10.21
N ALA A 6 -9.37 23.41 -10.37
CA ALA A 6 -10.30 22.71 -11.25
C ALA A 6 -11.76 22.86 -10.79
N GLY A 7 -12.02 22.78 -9.47
CA GLY A 7 -13.34 23.02 -8.90
C GLY A 7 -13.85 24.46 -9.12
N ALA A 8 -12.98 25.46 -8.96
CA ALA A 8 -13.32 26.86 -9.18
C ALA A 8 -13.59 27.17 -10.67
N ALA A 9 -12.75 26.63 -11.58
CA ALA A 9 -12.93 26.79 -13.02
C ALA A 9 -14.24 26.12 -13.50
N CYS A 10 -14.52 24.89 -13.05
CA CYS A 10 -15.78 24.21 -13.33
C CYS A 10 -16.97 25.01 -12.79
N GLY A 11 -16.92 25.49 -11.54
CA GLY A 11 -17.96 26.34 -10.96
C GLY A 11 -18.24 27.62 -11.75
N TYR A 12 -17.20 28.26 -12.30
CA TYR A 12 -17.36 29.46 -13.12
C TYR A 12 -18.00 29.17 -14.48
N THR A 13 -17.62 28.07 -15.13
CA THR A 13 -18.26 27.60 -16.37
C THR A 13 -19.74 27.24 -16.13
N LEU A 14 -20.07 26.68 -14.97
CA LEU A 14 -21.43 26.36 -14.55
C LEU A 14 -22.29 27.62 -14.34
N LEU A 15 -21.76 28.65 -13.66
CA LEU A 15 -22.48 29.92 -13.51
C LEU A 15 -22.66 30.65 -14.86
N SER A 16 -21.64 30.60 -15.71
CA SER A 16 -21.67 31.19 -17.06
C SER A 16 -22.72 30.54 -17.97
N SER A 17 -22.93 29.21 -17.88
CA SER A 17 -23.91 28.51 -18.71
C SER A 17 -25.37 28.75 -18.29
N VAL A 18 -25.59 29.18 -17.04
CA VAL A 18 -26.94 29.54 -16.54
C VAL A 18 -27.29 30.99 -16.89
N ASN A 19 -26.29 31.88 -17.00
CA ASN A 19 -26.53 33.31 -17.13
C ASN A 19 -26.60 33.83 -18.58
N LYS A 20 -26.33 32.99 -19.59
CA LYS A 20 -26.61 33.34 -20.99
C LYS A 20 -28.13 33.24 -21.24
N ARG A 21 -28.85 34.31 -20.90
CA ARG A 21 -30.11 34.65 -21.58
C ARG A 21 -29.75 35.02 -23.02
N GLU A 22 -29.98 34.09 -23.93
CA GLU A 22 -29.96 34.33 -25.37
C GLU A 22 -31.02 35.39 -25.72
N ILE A 23 -30.54 36.59 -26.07
CA ILE A 23 -31.29 37.55 -26.88
C ILE A 23 -30.74 37.36 -28.30
N MET A 24 -31.50 36.64 -29.13
CA MET A 24 -31.83 36.93 -30.54
C MET A 24 -32.15 35.65 -31.32
N ASP A 25 -33.36 35.68 -31.89
CA ASP A 25 -33.88 34.95 -33.06
C ASP A 25 -33.01 33.86 -33.69
N SER A 26 -33.41 32.60 -33.49
CA SER A 26 -33.56 31.65 -34.60
C SER A 26 -34.29 30.39 -34.13
N VAL A 27 -34.97 29.80 -35.10
CA VAL A 27 -35.87 28.65 -35.01
C VAL A 27 -35.15 27.39 -34.51
N GLN A 28 -35.94 26.53 -33.86
CA GLN A 28 -35.73 25.10 -33.54
C GLN A 28 -35.17 24.70 -32.16
N GLU A 29 -35.90 23.73 -31.57
CA GLU A 29 -35.56 22.86 -30.42
C GLU A 29 -35.85 23.37 -28.99
N ARG A 30 -37.14 23.60 -28.71
CA ARG A 30 -37.66 23.38 -27.35
C ARG A 30 -37.56 21.89 -27.00
N ARG A 31 -36.69 21.55 -26.05
CA ARG A 31 -36.48 20.29 -25.27
C ARG A 31 -34.97 20.05 -25.35
N TYR A 32 -34.12 20.27 -24.35
CA TYR A 32 -34.04 19.56 -23.07
C TYR A 32 -33.24 20.36 -22.01
N PRO A 33 -33.73 21.52 -21.52
CA PRO A 33 -33.05 22.23 -20.43
C PRO A 33 -32.99 21.38 -19.15
N LEU A 34 -34.02 20.55 -18.93
CA LEU A 34 -34.14 19.68 -17.77
C LEU A 34 -33.15 18.52 -17.80
N ALA A 35 -32.89 17.93 -18.99
CA ALA A 35 -31.88 16.87 -19.12
C ALA A 35 -30.47 17.42 -18.86
N LYS A 36 -30.15 18.63 -19.36
CA LYS A 36 -28.86 19.28 -19.08
C LYS A 36 -28.65 19.46 -17.58
N ILE A 37 -29.64 19.95 -16.84
CA ILE A 37 -29.56 20.11 -15.39
C ILE A 37 -29.35 18.76 -14.70
N ILE A 38 -30.08 17.71 -15.09
CA ILE A 38 -29.93 16.36 -14.52
C ILE A 38 -28.52 15.81 -14.79
N THR A 39 -28.04 15.86 -16.03
CA THR A 39 -26.68 15.39 -16.38
C THR A 39 -25.62 16.11 -15.55
N LEU A 40 -25.82 17.41 -15.33
CA LEU A 40 -24.89 18.27 -14.61
C LEU A 40 -24.91 17.97 -13.11
N CYS A 41 -26.08 17.70 -12.52
CA CYS A 41 -26.21 17.20 -11.16
C CYS A 41 -25.54 15.83 -10.98
N ILE A 42 -25.73 14.89 -11.93
CA ILE A 42 -25.08 13.57 -11.89
C ILE A 42 -23.56 13.73 -11.92
N MET A 43 -23.04 14.55 -12.83
CA MET A 43 -21.60 14.82 -12.91
C MET A 43 -21.05 15.47 -11.64
N ALA A 44 -21.79 16.40 -11.04
CA ALA A 44 -21.40 17.03 -9.79
C ALA A 44 -21.36 16.01 -8.64
N VAL A 45 -22.38 15.14 -8.52
CA VAL A 45 -22.42 14.07 -7.50
C VAL A 45 -21.31 13.06 -7.71
N ILE A 46 -21.02 12.64 -8.95
CA ILE A 46 -19.92 11.72 -9.26
C ILE A 46 -18.58 12.36 -8.92
N THR A 47 -18.38 13.64 -9.30
CA THR A 47 -17.13 14.36 -9.01
C THR A 47 -16.94 14.54 -7.50
N LEU A 48 -18.01 14.88 -6.77
CA LEU A 48 -18.00 14.99 -5.33
C LEU A 48 -17.70 13.64 -4.66
N TYR A 49 -18.32 12.56 -5.16
CA TYR A 49 -18.07 11.21 -4.68
C TYR A 49 -16.60 10.81 -4.88
N ILE A 50 -16.03 11.05 -6.07
CA ILE A 50 -14.60 10.80 -6.34
C ILE A 50 -13.71 11.63 -5.40
N ALA A 51 -14.05 12.90 -5.17
CA ALA A 51 -13.30 13.77 -4.28
C ALA A 51 -13.37 13.35 -2.80
N LEU A 52 -14.50 12.78 -2.36
CA LEU A 52 -14.75 12.36 -0.98
C LEU A 52 -14.40 10.90 -0.72
N ASN A 53 -14.12 10.09 -1.74
CA ASN A 53 -13.91 8.65 -1.60
C ASN A 53 -12.83 8.31 -0.54
N GLY A 54 -11.73 9.08 -0.50
CA GLY A 54 -10.66 8.90 0.50
C GLY A 54 -10.98 9.37 1.92
N ILE A 55 -12.10 10.09 2.12
CA ILE A 55 -12.64 10.49 3.43
C ILE A 55 -13.70 9.49 3.88
N ILE A 56 -14.58 9.08 2.96
CA ILE A 56 -15.69 8.15 3.23
C ILE A 56 -15.16 6.74 3.49
N HIS A 57 -14.12 6.33 2.76
CA HIS A 57 -13.49 5.03 2.87
C HIS A 57 -12.01 5.19 3.21
N PRO A 58 -11.67 5.45 4.48
CA PRO A 58 -10.28 5.60 4.89
C PRO A 58 -9.54 4.27 4.70
N LEU A 59 -8.31 4.36 4.18
CA LEU A 59 -7.38 3.24 4.16
C LEU A 59 -7.19 2.70 5.58
N LYS A 60 -7.43 1.40 5.76
CA LYS A 60 -7.38 0.73 7.06
C LYS A 60 -6.61 -0.58 6.92
N LEU A 61 -5.59 -0.79 7.75
CA LEU A 61 -4.98 -2.11 7.92
C LEU A 61 -5.92 -2.96 8.78
N ILE A 62 -6.26 -4.15 8.31
CA ILE A 62 -7.19 -5.07 8.97
C ILE A 62 -6.41 -6.16 9.71
N SER A 63 -5.47 -6.80 9.03
CA SER A 63 -4.73 -7.91 9.61
C SER A 63 -3.32 -8.00 9.03
N VAL A 64 -2.45 -8.62 9.81
CA VAL A 64 -1.07 -8.92 9.44
C VAL A 64 -0.81 -10.39 9.77
N ASP A 65 -0.21 -11.06 8.81
CA ASP A 65 0.41 -12.37 8.98
C ASP A 65 1.89 -12.28 8.62
N ALA A 66 2.73 -13.02 9.32
CA ALA A 66 4.17 -12.99 9.10
C ALA A 66 4.79 -14.37 9.34
N ASP A 67 5.59 -14.83 8.39
CA ASP A 67 6.25 -16.12 8.46
C ASP A 67 7.71 -16.05 7.99
N VAL A 68 8.50 -17.04 8.41
CA VAL A 68 9.83 -17.31 7.86
C VAL A 68 9.77 -18.57 7.01
N SER A 69 10.04 -18.44 5.72
CA SER A 69 10.07 -19.53 4.75
C SER A 69 11.44 -19.67 4.10
N ASP A 70 11.62 -20.75 3.34
CA ASP A 70 12.69 -20.79 2.34
C ASP A 70 12.34 -19.79 1.22
N ALA A 71 13.37 -19.18 0.64
CA ALA A 71 13.19 -18.27 -0.48
C ALA A 71 12.82 -19.05 -1.75
N ASP A 72 11.72 -18.67 -2.39
CA ASP A 72 11.24 -19.31 -3.61
C ASP A 72 12.19 -19.06 -4.81
N ASN A 73 12.22 -20.00 -5.75
CA ASN A 73 12.92 -19.90 -7.04
C ASN A 73 14.45 -19.75 -7.01
N TYR A 74 15.12 -20.26 -5.97
CA TYR A 74 16.58 -20.29 -5.92
C TYR A 74 17.18 -21.51 -6.61
N THR A 75 18.08 -21.27 -7.56
CA THR A 75 18.98 -22.31 -8.07
C THR A 75 20.21 -22.34 -7.20
N ILE A 76 20.42 -23.45 -6.51
CA ILE A 76 21.51 -23.60 -5.53
C ILE A 76 22.56 -24.53 -6.14
N ALA A 77 23.83 -24.17 -6.00
CA ALA A 77 24.92 -25.09 -6.31
C ALA A 77 24.80 -26.35 -5.42
N VAL A 78 25.30 -27.49 -5.90
CA VAL A 78 25.27 -28.76 -5.13
C VAL A 78 25.97 -28.55 -3.79
N GLY A 79 25.22 -28.69 -2.69
CA GLY A 79 25.72 -28.49 -1.32
C GLY A 79 25.56 -27.08 -0.76
N GLY A 80 24.98 -26.13 -1.51
CA GLY A 80 24.63 -24.80 -0.99
C GLY A 80 23.36 -24.80 -0.13
N VAL A 81 23.18 -23.72 0.62
CA VAL A 81 22.03 -23.53 1.53
C VAL A 81 20.97 -22.66 0.86
N VAL A 82 19.69 -23.01 1.03
CA VAL A 82 18.57 -22.18 0.56
C VAL A 82 18.49 -20.93 1.46
N PRO A 83 18.52 -19.71 0.90
CA PRO A 83 18.27 -18.49 1.66
C PRO A 83 16.94 -18.52 2.41
N LYS A 84 16.89 -17.92 3.60
CA LYS A 84 15.65 -17.71 4.33
C LYS A 84 15.02 -16.38 3.94
N GLN A 85 13.69 -16.34 3.97
CA GLN A 85 12.89 -15.18 3.63
C GLN A 85 11.80 -14.97 4.67
N ILE A 86 11.64 -13.74 5.13
CA ILE A 86 10.48 -13.32 5.91
C ILE A 86 9.44 -12.80 4.92
N ASN A 87 8.19 -13.24 5.04
CA ASN A 87 7.08 -12.66 4.29
C ASN A 87 6.08 -12.03 5.24
N TYR A 88 5.77 -10.76 5.02
CA TYR A 88 4.68 -10.07 5.67
C TYR A 88 3.49 -9.99 4.72
N VAL A 89 2.35 -10.53 5.12
CA VAL A 89 1.09 -10.46 4.37
C VAL A 89 0.15 -9.50 5.10
N LEU A 90 -0.05 -8.33 4.51
CA LEU A 90 -0.79 -7.21 5.08
C LEU A 90 -2.12 -7.08 4.35
N THR A 91 -3.23 -7.22 5.05
CA THR A 91 -4.58 -7.07 4.48
C THR A 91 -5.14 -5.70 4.80
N PHE A 92 -5.47 -4.94 3.77
CA PHE A 92 -6.07 -3.62 3.88
C PHE A 92 -7.51 -3.60 3.40
N GLU A 93 -8.31 -2.75 4.05
CA GLU A 93 -9.56 -2.24 3.51
C GLU A 93 -9.30 -0.95 2.73
N ASN A 94 -9.95 -0.82 1.57
CA ASN A 94 -9.97 0.41 0.77
C ASN A 94 -8.58 0.88 0.30
N LEU A 95 -7.60 -0.03 0.22
CA LEU A 95 -6.35 0.23 -0.47
C LEU A 95 -6.56 0.07 -1.98
N SER A 96 -6.40 1.17 -2.70
CA SER A 96 -6.48 1.17 -4.17
C SER A 96 -5.10 0.95 -4.76
N TYR A 97 -4.96 -0.08 -5.60
CA TYR A 97 -3.78 -0.23 -6.44
C TYR A 97 -3.78 0.84 -7.53
N ASN A 98 -2.73 1.65 -7.54
CA ASN A 98 -2.51 2.69 -8.53
C ASN A 98 -1.01 2.90 -8.75
N SER A 99 -0.65 3.74 -9.72
CA SER A 99 0.75 4.03 -10.04
C SER A 99 1.52 4.59 -8.85
N ALA A 100 0.89 5.42 -8.02
CA ALA A 100 1.54 6.02 -6.84
C ALA A 100 1.91 4.98 -5.78
N LEU A 101 1.06 3.97 -5.56
CA LEU A 101 1.38 2.85 -4.66
C LEU A 101 2.51 1.98 -5.22
N SER A 102 2.46 1.69 -6.53
CA SER A 102 3.52 0.91 -7.20
C SER A 102 4.88 1.60 -7.10
N GLU A 103 4.92 2.90 -7.38
CA GLU A 103 6.13 3.73 -7.23
C GLU A 103 6.60 3.77 -5.78
N ALA A 104 5.70 3.93 -4.81
CA ALA A 104 6.06 3.91 -3.39
C ALA A 104 6.63 2.57 -2.92
N LEU A 105 6.16 1.45 -3.47
CA LEU A 105 6.70 0.13 -3.18
C LEU A 105 8.11 -0.06 -3.75
N ALA A 106 8.34 0.42 -4.97
CA ALA A 106 9.63 0.40 -5.65
C ALA A 106 10.67 1.33 -4.99
N ASP A 107 10.24 2.50 -4.53
CA ASP A 107 11.09 3.52 -3.87
C ASP A 107 11.34 3.25 -2.37
N ASP A 108 10.96 2.08 -1.86
CA ASP A 108 11.06 1.73 -0.44
C ASP A 108 10.34 2.67 0.54
N LYS A 109 9.32 3.38 0.04
CA LYS A 109 8.42 4.23 0.84
C LYS A 109 7.36 3.41 1.59
N VAL A 110 7.18 2.16 1.20
CA VAL A 110 6.38 1.16 1.93
C VAL A 110 7.29 0.01 2.37
N ARG A 111 7.52 -0.08 3.69
CA ARG A 111 8.51 -1.00 4.30
C ARG A 111 8.15 -1.34 5.74
N ILE A 112 8.68 -2.47 6.22
CA ILE A 112 8.65 -2.89 7.61
C ILE A 112 9.92 -2.40 8.31
N GLU A 113 9.75 -1.68 9.41
CA GLU A 113 10.83 -1.22 10.29
C GLU A 113 10.84 -2.06 11.57
N PRO A 114 11.91 -2.85 11.82
CA PRO A 114 12.06 -3.65 13.03
C PRO A 114 12.00 -2.82 14.32
N LYS A 115 11.36 -3.38 15.35
CA LYS A 115 11.30 -2.84 16.71
C LYS A 115 11.75 -3.88 17.74
N GLY A 116 11.92 -3.42 18.97
CA GLY A 116 12.12 -4.27 20.15
C GLY A 116 13.11 -5.43 19.95
N ARG A 117 12.58 -6.66 19.94
CA ARG A 117 13.30 -7.91 19.78
C ARG A 117 13.82 -8.11 18.35
N LEU A 118 12.99 -7.87 17.33
CA LEU A 118 13.39 -8.04 15.93
C LEU A 118 14.55 -7.10 15.58
N ARG A 119 14.50 -5.86 16.08
CA ARG A 119 15.60 -4.90 15.87
C ARG A 119 16.92 -5.38 16.47
N LYS A 120 16.90 -6.00 17.66
CA LYS A 120 18.12 -6.56 18.27
C LYS A 120 18.72 -7.69 17.43
N LEU A 121 17.87 -8.50 16.78
CA LEU A 121 18.33 -9.52 15.84
C LEU A 121 19.01 -8.88 14.63
N VAL A 122 18.35 -7.90 14.00
CA VAL A 122 18.85 -7.23 12.79
C VAL A 122 20.12 -6.41 13.04
N ASP A 123 20.26 -5.79 14.22
CA ASP A 123 21.42 -4.95 14.53
C ASP A 123 22.69 -5.76 14.88
N GLY A 124 22.57 -7.08 15.15
CA GLY A 124 23.71 -7.83 15.71
C GLY A 124 23.84 -9.31 15.33
N LYS A 125 22.79 -9.96 14.82
CA LYS A 125 22.82 -11.40 14.50
C LYS A 125 22.54 -11.69 13.03
N ILE A 126 21.63 -10.94 12.41
CA ILE A 126 21.18 -11.19 11.04
C ILE A 126 21.21 -9.91 10.21
N PHE A 127 21.31 -10.04 8.89
CA PHE A 127 20.93 -8.95 8.00
C PHE A 127 19.47 -9.14 7.56
N MET A 128 18.82 -8.05 7.17
CA MET A 128 17.47 -8.05 6.61
C MET A 128 17.42 -7.10 5.41
N GLU A 129 17.20 -7.64 4.22
CA GLU A 129 17.19 -6.88 2.97
C GLU A 129 15.86 -7.10 2.23
N LYS A 130 15.25 -6.03 1.71
CA LYS A 130 14.00 -6.13 0.96
C LYS A 130 14.22 -6.95 -0.32
N ALA A 131 13.52 -8.08 -0.41
CA ALA A 131 13.63 -9.01 -1.53
C ALA A 131 12.63 -8.70 -2.64
N GLY A 132 11.44 -8.20 -2.27
CA GLY A 132 10.39 -7.92 -3.22
C GLY A 132 9.07 -7.56 -2.54
N TYR A 133 8.06 -7.34 -3.36
CA TYR A 133 6.70 -7.10 -2.93
C TYR A 133 5.70 -7.74 -3.92
N GLY A 134 4.52 -8.05 -3.41
CA GLY A 134 3.41 -8.59 -4.18
C GLY A 134 2.11 -7.90 -3.79
N THR A 135 1.15 -7.88 -4.72
CA THR A 135 -0.14 -7.22 -4.51
C THR A 135 -1.26 -8.10 -5.02
N GLY A 136 -2.31 -8.28 -4.23
CA GLY A 136 -3.56 -8.94 -4.60
C GLY A 136 -4.77 -8.08 -4.24
N GLN A 137 -5.84 -8.17 -5.02
CA GLN A 137 -7.09 -7.47 -4.73
C GLN A 137 -8.28 -8.43 -4.83
N GLU A 138 -9.15 -8.41 -3.84
CA GLU A 138 -10.40 -9.14 -3.82
C GLU A 138 -11.50 -8.23 -3.25
N GLY A 139 -12.36 -7.71 -4.14
CA GLY A 139 -13.40 -6.75 -3.74
C GLY A 139 -12.82 -5.46 -3.13
N ASN A 140 -13.23 -5.14 -1.90
CA ASN A 140 -12.72 -3.99 -1.14
C ASN A 140 -11.45 -4.31 -0.32
N LEU A 141 -11.02 -5.58 -0.33
CA LEU A 141 -9.82 -6.04 0.35
C LEU A 141 -8.65 -6.07 -0.62
N ALA A 142 -7.50 -5.66 -0.10
CA ALA A 142 -6.26 -5.62 -0.84
C ALA A 142 -5.16 -6.20 0.03
N THR A 143 -4.46 -7.19 -0.50
CA THR A 143 -3.37 -7.89 0.18
C THR A 143 -2.05 -7.39 -0.37
N LEU A 144 -1.23 -6.80 0.49
CA LEU A 144 0.14 -6.41 0.20
C LEU A 144 1.09 -7.41 0.85
N THR A 145 1.91 -8.07 0.04
CA THR A 145 3.02 -8.90 0.52
C THR A 145 4.32 -8.12 0.44
N ILE A 146 5.09 -8.07 1.53
CA ILE A 146 6.46 -7.52 1.54
C ILE A 146 7.40 -8.63 2.02
N SER A 147 8.41 -8.91 1.22
CA SER A 147 9.35 -10.00 1.50
C SER A 147 10.74 -9.46 1.79
N TYR A 148 11.40 -10.03 2.80
CA TYR A 148 12.77 -9.70 3.20
C TYR A 148 13.64 -10.94 3.20
N ARG A 149 14.79 -10.87 2.53
CA ARG A 149 15.85 -11.88 2.67
C ARG A 149 16.52 -11.70 4.01
N VAL A 150 16.77 -12.83 4.66
CA VAL A 150 17.49 -12.87 5.93
C VAL A 150 18.58 -13.92 5.90
N GLY A 151 19.67 -13.61 6.59
CA GLY A 151 20.81 -14.51 6.74
C GLY A 151 21.74 -14.00 7.84
N PRO A 152 22.77 -14.80 8.20
CA PRO A 152 23.67 -14.46 9.27
C PRO A 152 24.52 -13.24 8.91
N PHE A 153 24.81 -12.42 9.90
CA PHE A 153 25.73 -11.31 9.76
C PHE A 153 27.19 -11.81 9.89
N VAL A 154 27.99 -11.69 8.83
CA VAL A 154 29.41 -12.14 8.80
C VAL A 154 30.35 -10.97 8.49
N GLY A 155 30.44 -10.00 9.41
CA GLY A 155 31.39 -8.88 9.33
C GLY A 155 31.17 -7.89 8.15
N GLU A 156 32.23 -7.18 7.74
CA GLU A 156 32.20 -6.19 6.63
C GLU A 156 32.15 -6.82 5.22
N ALA A 157 32.21 -8.15 5.13
CA ALA A 157 32.06 -8.85 3.86
C ALA A 157 30.57 -9.02 3.55
N TYR A 158 30.19 -8.73 2.30
CA TYR A 158 28.83 -8.93 1.76
C TYR A 158 28.12 -10.12 2.39
N ALA A 159 26.94 -9.87 2.96
CA ALA A 159 25.97 -10.84 3.45
C ALA A 159 26.09 -12.20 2.74
N THR A 160 26.74 -13.16 3.38
CA THR A 160 26.93 -14.48 2.80
C THR A 160 25.68 -15.32 3.09
N LEU A 161 24.87 -15.53 2.05
CA LEU A 161 23.77 -16.51 2.03
C LEU A 161 24.25 -17.96 2.11
N SER A 162 25.56 -18.20 2.27
CA SER A 162 26.17 -19.52 2.26
C SER A 162 26.06 -20.26 3.59
N GLU A 163 25.75 -19.58 4.68
CA GLU A 163 25.60 -20.20 6.00
C GLU A 163 24.13 -20.20 6.45
N PRO A 164 23.64 -21.33 7.01
CA PRO A 164 22.27 -21.39 7.51
C PRO A 164 22.15 -20.59 8.81
N LEU A 165 21.01 -19.95 9.01
CA LEU A 165 20.65 -19.41 10.33
C LEU A 165 20.51 -20.55 11.33
N SER A 166 21.09 -20.38 12.52
CA SER A 166 20.94 -21.37 13.59
C SER A 166 19.46 -21.54 14.00
N PRO A 167 19.03 -22.73 14.44
CA PRO A 167 17.65 -22.96 14.88
C PRO A 167 17.18 -21.98 15.96
N GLU A 168 18.06 -21.63 16.90
CA GLU A 168 17.76 -20.67 17.98
C GLU A 168 17.44 -19.28 17.43
N ILE A 169 18.19 -18.83 16.41
CA ILE A 169 17.92 -17.53 15.75
C ILE A 169 16.62 -17.59 14.95
N LEU A 170 16.32 -18.72 14.29
CA LEU A 170 15.07 -18.88 13.54
C LEU A 170 13.84 -18.86 14.46
N GLU A 171 13.93 -19.49 15.63
CA GLU A 171 12.88 -19.45 16.65
C GLU A 171 12.70 -18.03 17.20
N GLU A 172 13.79 -17.37 17.59
CA GLU A 172 13.75 -15.97 18.07
C GLU A 172 13.21 -15.02 16.99
N LEU A 173 13.55 -15.27 15.72
CA LEU A 173 13.06 -14.50 14.58
C LEU A 173 11.56 -14.69 14.41
N GLN A 174 11.07 -15.93 14.39
CA GLN A 174 9.65 -16.26 14.25
C GLN A 174 8.81 -15.62 15.36
N ASP A 175 9.30 -15.65 16.60
CA ASP A 175 8.62 -15.10 17.77
C ASP A 175 8.61 -13.56 17.82
N SER A 176 9.46 -12.92 17.01
CA SER A 176 9.64 -11.47 16.99
C SER A 176 9.17 -10.78 15.71
N LEU A 177 8.69 -11.51 14.70
CA LEU A 177 8.27 -10.92 13.41
C LEU A 177 7.29 -9.75 13.55
N LEU A 178 6.33 -9.85 14.47
CA LEU A 178 5.33 -8.80 14.67
C LEU A 178 5.82 -7.63 15.54
N ASP A 179 7.02 -7.73 16.13
CA ASP A 179 7.68 -6.63 16.85
C ASP A 179 8.32 -5.66 15.83
N ALA A 180 7.47 -5.04 15.03
CA ALA A 180 7.85 -4.16 13.94
C ALA A 180 6.73 -3.16 13.63
N GLU A 181 7.06 -2.15 12.83
CA GLU A 181 6.09 -1.18 12.31
C GLU A 181 6.06 -1.24 10.78
N LEU A 182 4.87 -1.26 10.19
CA LEU A 182 4.72 -0.90 8.79
C LEU A 182 4.79 0.62 8.66
N VAL A 183 5.77 1.11 7.92
CA VAL A 183 5.82 2.48 7.41
C VAL A 183 5.23 2.51 6.02
N PHE A 184 4.17 3.30 5.86
CA PHE A 184 3.42 3.41 4.62
C PHE A 184 3.38 4.88 4.17
N GLU A 185 4.24 5.24 3.23
CA GLU A 185 4.36 6.59 2.70
C GLU A 185 3.92 6.66 1.24
N VAL A 186 2.73 7.21 1.00
CA VAL A 186 2.14 7.34 -0.35
C VAL A 186 1.54 8.73 -0.49
N ASN A 187 1.75 9.39 -1.64
CA ASN A 187 1.24 10.74 -1.92
C ASN A 187 1.65 11.78 -0.86
N ASN A 188 2.90 11.73 -0.38
CA ASN A 188 3.45 12.59 0.68
C ASN A 188 2.69 12.51 2.02
N LYS A 189 1.93 11.42 2.24
CA LYS A 189 1.32 11.12 3.53
C LYS A 189 1.99 9.88 4.09
N MET A 190 2.64 10.03 5.23
CA MET A 190 3.20 8.93 6.00
C MET A 190 2.18 8.43 7.01
N ARG A 191 1.99 7.12 7.08
CA ARG A 191 1.27 6.41 8.14
C ARG A 191 2.18 5.32 8.70
N ARG A 192 2.07 5.08 10.01
CA ARG A 192 2.79 4.01 10.71
C ARG A 192 1.75 3.12 11.37
N TYR A 193 1.94 1.81 11.25
CA TYR A 193 1.07 0.80 11.84
C TYR A 193 1.94 -0.14 12.68
N ASP A 194 1.68 -0.23 13.98
CA ASP A 194 2.34 -1.22 14.83
C ASP A 194 1.76 -2.60 14.52
N LEU A 195 2.59 -3.54 14.06
CA LEU A 195 2.08 -4.82 13.56
C LEU A 195 1.49 -5.69 14.68
N THR A 196 1.87 -5.46 15.94
CA THR A 196 1.31 -6.20 17.08
C THR A 196 -0.19 -5.98 17.23
N ASP A 197 -0.69 -4.81 16.83
CA ASP A 197 -2.10 -4.41 16.97
C ASP A 197 -3.02 -5.10 15.95
N TYR A 198 -2.43 -5.72 14.92
CA TYR A 198 -3.15 -6.28 13.78
C TYR A 198 -2.84 -7.76 13.57
N ARG A 199 -2.24 -8.42 14.56
CA ARG A 199 -2.01 -9.86 14.52
C ARG A 199 -3.32 -10.56 14.20
N LYS A 200 -3.33 -11.40 13.15
CA LYS A 200 -4.47 -12.25 12.85
C LYS A 200 -4.74 -13.14 14.06
N GLU A 201 -5.89 -12.96 14.71
CA GLU A 201 -6.33 -13.89 15.74
C GLU A 201 -6.50 -15.25 15.08
N VAL A 202 -5.75 -16.25 15.56
CA VAL A 202 -5.94 -17.64 15.15
C VAL A 202 -7.32 -18.02 15.66
N GLN A 203 -8.32 -18.07 14.77
CA GLN A 203 -9.56 -18.78 15.07
C GLN A 203 -9.23 -20.27 15.01
N ASP A 204 -9.06 -20.86 16.19
CA ASP A 204 -9.02 -22.32 16.41
C ASP A 204 -10.33 -23.00 16.00
#